data_AF-A0A6A5Z3S8-F1
#
_entry.id   AF-A0A6A5Z3S8-F1
#
_cell.length_a   1.000
_cell.length_b   1.000
_cell.length_c   1.000
_cell.angle_alpha   90.00
_cell.angle_beta   90.00
_cell.angle_gamma   90.00
#
_symmetry.space_group_name_H-M   'P 1'
#
loop_
_entity.id
_entity.type
_entity.pdbx_description
1 polymer ?
#
loop_
_entity_poly.entity_id
_entity_poly.type
_entity_poly.pdbx_seq_one_letter_code
_entity_poly.pdbx_strand_id
1 'polypeptide(L)'
;MASLVEHLTASGGTESAGFLNDIIAQMWPNICVVGSRMTKEIVEPILASTLPGPLANLRFVKLDLGKIPLQVSAVDTHKTPSGAIKLDMDLIWEGQSDIELDGSMVPKIGIEKVHLKGRLSVLLGPLTDVIPIIGAAQVAFINPPELKLDFTDAANIADLGVVSKTVRKTILDIIASMAVLPNRFLVKLDASNDYFKTYQPHLGVLRLTIQKATGIAGPKKSGAKRLLSKIVKDVPDCYCKVNVGAEEEWRTSTKKNKHDPEWNETHDFLVTDYEQAILLDINDDDLGGDDDIGDGFTTIKEILLAGGSHELSLTHKGNPTDARVSVHAQFYNFVSEPSALSAEHSQGEGQICGLATVLVASALGLQGQRDELNPSIKVKWGAKEFQTAAKSYTPGTDIFNPSFDQAFKIPITRDMVDNPASFRIALMNKTSETGAVDIPFADVLGAPGLGVADGYDVGNGATVRVSISLRGLQVAQ
;
A
#
# COMPACT_ATOMS: atom_id res chain seq x y z
N MET A 1 1.43 26.59 14.46
CA MET A 1 1.08 25.31 13.83
C MET A 1 -0.39 25.12 14.03
N ALA A 2 -1.13 24.75 12.99
CA ALA A 2 -2.53 24.37 13.15
C ALA A 2 -2.60 23.11 14.04
N SER A 3 -3.63 22.98 14.87
CA SER A 3 -3.84 21.76 15.68
C SER A 3 -4.06 20.55 14.77
N LEU A 4 -3.80 19.32 15.26
CA LEU A 4 -4.11 18.10 14.49
C LEU A 4 -5.57 18.11 14.01
N VAL A 5 -6.48 18.56 14.86
CA VAL A 5 -7.92 18.69 14.53
C VAL A 5 -8.13 19.63 13.34
N GLU A 6 -7.52 20.81 13.34
CA GLU A 6 -7.64 21.77 12.22
C GLU A 6 -7.18 21.16 10.89
N HIS A 7 -6.07 20.41 10.89
CA HIS A 7 -5.61 19.69 9.69
C HIS A 7 -6.61 18.60 9.24
N LEU A 8 -7.16 17.84 10.18
CA LEU A 8 -8.12 16.77 9.88
C LEU A 8 -9.45 17.31 9.33
N THR A 9 -9.83 18.53 9.70
CA THR A 9 -11.07 19.19 9.27
C THR A 9 -10.91 20.17 8.10
N ALA A 10 -9.71 20.30 7.52
CA ALA A 10 -9.38 21.35 6.56
C ALA A 10 -10.00 21.20 5.15
N SER A 11 -10.84 20.19 4.91
CA SER A 11 -11.46 19.98 3.59
C SER A 11 -12.36 21.16 3.22
N GLY A 12 -12.22 21.67 1.99
CA GLY A 12 -13.06 22.72 1.42
C GLY A 12 -14.44 22.23 0.96
N GLY A 13 -14.74 20.94 1.12
CA GLY A 13 -15.89 20.27 0.55
C GLY A 13 -15.61 19.64 -0.81
N THR A 14 -16.60 18.94 -1.35
CA THR A 14 -16.48 18.18 -2.61
C THR A 14 -17.31 18.81 -3.73
N GLU A 15 -16.77 18.81 -4.95
CA GLU A 15 -17.43 19.29 -6.16
C GLU A 15 -17.84 18.15 -7.10
N SER A 16 -18.74 18.44 -8.04
CA SER A 16 -19.11 17.50 -9.10
C SER A 16 -18.06 17.45 -10.22
N ALA A 17 -17.93 16.31 -10.90
CA ALA A 17 -16.84 16.07 -11.85
C ALA A 17 -17.31 15.95 -13.31
N GLY A 18 -18.40 16.63 -13.69
CA GLY A 18 -19.03 16.47 -15.02
C GLY A 18 -18.04 16.61 -16.19
N PHE A 19 -17.24 17.68 -16.19
CA PHE A 19 -16.26 17.90 -17.25
C PHE A 19 -15.16 16.82 -17.30
N LEU A 20 -14.71 16.31 -16.15
CA LEU A 20 -13.72 15.23 -16.09
C LEU A 20 -14.29 13.94 -16.68
N ASN A 21 -15.55 13.64 -16.37
CA ASN A 21 -16.25 12.49 -16.95
C ASN A 21 -16.38 12.61 -18.48
N ASP A 22 -16.63 13.80 -19.02
CA ASP A 22 -16.65 14.04 -20.48
C ASP A 22 -15.28 13.80 -21.14
N ILE A 23 -14.18 14.17 -20.47
CA ILE A 23 -12.81 13.89 -20.92
C ILE A 23 -12.53 12.39 -20.88
N ILE A 24 -12.85 11.73 -19.76
CA ILE A 24 -12.65 10.30 -19.59
C ILE A 24 -13.42 9.51 -20.66
N ALA A 25 -14.67 9.89 -20.96
CA ALA A 25 -15.47 9.25 -21.99
C ALA A 25 -14.81 9.34 -23.38
N GLN A 26 -14.22 10.50 -23.72
CA GLN A 26 -13.49 10.68 -24.98
C GLN A 26 -12.16 9.91 -25.01
N MET A 27 -11.48 9.81 -23.88
CA MET A 27 -10.22 9.06 -23.74
C MET A 27 -10.43 7.55 -23.65
N TRP A 28 -11.64 7.08 -23.34
CA TRP A 28 -11.93 5.69 -22.98
C TRP A 28 -11.40 4.66 -23.98
N PRO A 29 -11.55 4.81 -25.31
CA PRO A 29 -10.99 3.85 -26.26
C PRO A 29 -9.47 3.68 -26.13
N ASN A 30 -8.75 4.78 -25.85
CA ASN A 30 -7.30 4.76 -25.64
C ASN A 30 -6.94 4.16 -24.27
N ILE A 31 -7.73 4.48 -23.24
CA ILE A 31 -7.60 3.89 -21.90
C ILE A 31 -7.78 2.38 -21.99
N CYS A 32 -8.75 1.87 -22.75
CA CYS A 32 -8.94 0.44 -22.96
C CYS A 32 -7.71 -0.21 -23.61
N VAL A 33 -7.14 0.40 -24.66
CA VAL A 33 -5.93 -0.13 -25.31
C VAL A 33 -4.75 -0.17 -24.34
N VAL A 34 -4.50 0.92 -23.61
CA VAL A 34 -3.37 1.01 -22.66
C VAL A 34 -3.60 0.08 -21.47
N GLY A 35 -4.80 0.07 -20.90
CA GLY A 35 -5.19 -0.78 -19.79
C GLY A 35 -5.08 -2.26 -20.14
N SER A 36 -5.55 -2.66 -21.32
CA SER A 36 -5.42 -4.05 -21.78
C SER A 36 -3.96 -4.48 -21.93
N ARG A 37 -3.10 -3.60 -22.44
CA ARG A 37 -1.66 -3.86 -22.52
C ARG A 37 -1.03 -3.97 -21.12
N MET A 38 -1.31 -3.04 -20.22
CA MET A 38 -0.80 -3.07 -18.84
C MET A 38 -1.22 -4.35 -18.10
N THR A 39 -2.46 -4.79 -18.25
CA THR A 39 -2.93 -6.05 -17.67
C THR A 39 -2.13 -7.24 -18.21
N LYS A 40 -1.87 -7.32 -19.52
CA LYS A 40 -1.04 -8.40 -20.07
C LYS A 40 0.42 -8.34 -19.60
N GLU A 41 1.00 -7.16 -19.54
CA GLU A 41 2.43 -7.00 -19.22
C GLU A 41 2.72 -7.12 -17.71
N ILE A 42 1.76 -6.77 -16.85
CA ILE A 42 1.95 -6.69 -15.40
C ILE A 42 1.14 -7.75 -14.66
N VAL A 43 -0.16 -7.88 -14.97
CA VAL A 43 -1.07 -8.76 -14.22
C VAL A 43 -0.85 -10.22 -14.60
N GLU A 44 -0.71 -10.55 -15.89
CA GLU A 44 -0.56 -11.94 -16.35
C GLU A 44 0.67 -12.66 -15.76
N PRO A 45 1.88 -12.07 -15.72
CA PRO A 45 3.02 -12.72 -15.07
C PRO A 45 2.80 -12.98 -13.58
N ILE A 46 2.12 -12.06 -12.88
CA ILE A 46 1.82 -12.20 -11.45
C ILE A 46 0.76 -13.29 -11.23
N LEU A 47 -0.25 -13.38 -12.08
CA LEU A 47 -1.22 -14.49 -12.03
C LEU A 47 -0.49 -15.83 -12.17
N ALA A 48 0.41 -15.96 -13.15
CA ALA A 48 1.16 -17.19 -13.37
C ALA A 48 2.06 -17.57 -12.19
N SER A 49 2.65 -16.60 -11.48
CA SER A 49 3.53 -16.87 -10.33
C SER A 49 2.79 -17.10 -9.02
N THR A 50 1.55 -16.62 -8.89
CA THR A 50 0.84 -16.54 -7.61
C THR A 50 -0.30 -17.55 -7.50
N LEU A 51 -0.92 -17.92 -8.63
CA LEU A 51 -2.07 -18.82 -8.61
C LEU A 51 -1.66 -20.27 -8.29
N PRO A 52 -2.25 -20.91 -7.26
CA PRO A 52 -1.85 -22.25 -6.85
C PRO A 52 -2.49 -23.36 -7.70
N GLY A 53 -1.84 -24.52 -7.71
CA GLY A 53 -2.42 -25.78 -8.20
C GLY A 53 -2.96 -25.69 -9.63
N PRO A 54 -4.24 -26.04 -9.88
CA PRO A 54 -4.79 -26.09 -11.24
C PRO A 54 -4.90 -24.71 -11.93
N LEU A 55 -4.75 -23.61 -11.17
CA LEU A 55 -4.85 -22.23 -11.67
C LEU A 55 -3.51 -21.65 -12.16
N ALA A 56 -2.39 -22.33 -11.93
CA ALA A 56 -1.04 -21.80 -12.23
C ALA A 56 -0.82 -21.42 -13.71
N ASN A 57 -1.59 -22.00 -14.64
CA ASN A 57 -1.48 -21.77 -16.08
C ASN A 57 -2.57 -20.83 -16.64
N LEU A 58 -3.27 -20.09 -15.77
CA LEU A 58 -4.33 -19.18 -16.18
C LEU A 58 -3.73 -17.96 -16.90
N ARG A 59 -4.22 -17.66 -18.10
CA ARG A 59 -3.75 -16.54 -18.94
C ARG A 59 -4.90 -15.83 -19.65
N PHE A 60 -4.72 -14.57 -20.01
CA PHE A 60 -5.73 -13.82 -20.75
C PHE A 60 -5.71 -14.20 -22.23
N VAL A 61 -6.79 -14.80 -22.72
CA VAL A 61 -6.97 -15.08 -24.16
C VAL A 61 -7.77 -13.97 -24.85
N LYS A 62 -8.60 -13.27 -24.09
CA LYS A 62 -9.34 -12.09 -24.54
C LYS A 62 -9.38 -11.06 -23.43
N LEU A 63 -9.25 -9.80 -23.80
CA LEU A 63 -9.21 -8.70 -22.84
C LEU A 63 -9.82 -7.44 -23.45
N ASP A 64 -11.14 -7.34 -23.33
CA ASP A 64 -11.92 -6.15 -23.66
C ASP A 64 -12.52 -5.57 -22.37
N LEU A 65 -12.15 -4.33 -22.03
CA LEU A 65 -12.66 -3.63 -20.85
C LEU A 65 -14.05 -3.01 -21.09
N GLY A 66 -14.58 -3.10 -22.31
CA GLY A 66 -15.92 -2.63 -22.62
C GLY A 66 -15.99 -1.17 -23.03
N LYS A 67 -17.23 -0.71 -23.27
CA LYS A 67 -17.53 0.63 -23.79
C LYS A 67 -18.00 1.62 -22.73
N ILE A 68 -18.30 1.15 -21.53
CA ILE A 68 -18.77 1.99 -20.42
C ILE A 68 -17.55 2.54 -19.68
N PRO A 69 -17.30 3.86 -19.75
CA PRO A 69 -16.17 4.47 -19.07
C PRO A 69 -16.33 4.46 -17.55
N LEU A 70 -15.20 4.48 -16.85
CA LEU A 70 -15.19 4.82 -15.43
C LEU A 70 -15.71 6.25 -15.22
N GLN A 71 -16.32 6.48 -14.07
CA GLN A 71 -16.84 7.78 -13.65
C GLN A 71 -16.18 8.21 -12.36
N VAL A 72 -15.98 9.51 -12.23
CA VAL A 72 -15.50 10.15 -11.01
C VAL A 72 -16.53 11.14 -10.46
N SER A 73 -16.52 11.34 -9.15
CA SER A 73 -17.40 12.29 -8.45
C SER A 73 -16.75 12.75 -7.13
N ALA A 74 -17.44 13.65 -6.42
CA ALA A 74 -17.04 14.11 -5.08
C ALA A 74 -15.56 14.57 -5.00
N VAL A 75 -15.15 15.42 -5.95
CA VAL A 75 -13.77 15.88 -6.09
C VAL A 75 -13.46 16.89 -4.99
N ASP A 76 -12.50 16.57 -4.14
CA ASP A 76 -11.90 17.48 -3.17
C ASP A 76 -10.51 17.85 -3.66
N THR A 77 -10.24 19.15 -3.84
CA THR A 77 -8.95 19.65 -4.31
C THR A 77 -8.31 20.52 -3.25
N HIS A 78 -7.09 20.18 -2.86
CA HIS A 78 -6.32 20.97 -1.91
C HIS A 78 -4.83 21.01 -2.25
N LYS A 79 -4.14 22.04 -1.73
CA LYS A 79 -2.70 22.18 -1.86
C LYS A 79 -2.02 21.44 -0.71
N THR A 80 -1.10 20.56 -1.04
CA THR A 80 -0.30 19.84 -0.05
C THR A 80 0.79 20.74 0.57
N PRO A 81 1.36 20.36 1.73
CA PRO A 81 2.50 21.08 2.31
C PRO A 81 3.72 21.18 1.39
N SER A 82 3.91 20.19 0.50
CA SER A 82 4.99 20.20 -0.51
C SER A 82 4.70 21.13 -1.69
N GLY A 83 3.52 21.76 -1.73
CA GLY A 83 3.09 22.66 -2.79
C GLY A 83 2.46 21.98 -4.00
N ALA A 84 2.40 20.64 -4.02
CA ALA A 84 1.68 19.87 -5.03
C ALA A 84 0.16 19.99 -4.89
N ILE A 85 -0.57 19.77 -5.98
CA ILE A 85 -2.04 19.79 -6.01
C ILE A 85 -2.54 18.35 -5.79
N LYS A 86 -3.33 18.12 -4.75
CA LYS A 86 -3.98 16.83 -4.47
C LYS A 86 -5.45 16.92 -4.85
N LEU A 87 -5.92 15.94 -5.63
CA LEU A 87 -7.30 15.75 -6.00
C LEU A 87 -7.75 14.38 -5.49
N ASP A 88 -8.65 14.37 -4.50
CA ASP A 88 -9.27 13.14 -4.02
C ASP A 88 -10.69 13.06 -4.56
N MET A 89 -11.06 11.92 -5.14
CA MET A 89 -12.34 11.74 -5.83
C MET A 89 -12.85 10.31 -5.69
N ASP A 90 -14.16 10.15 -5.68
CA ASP A 90 -14.77 8.83 -5.73
C ASP A 90 -14.71 8.33 -7.17
N LEU A 91 -14.21 7.11 -7.37
CA LEU A 91 -14.19 6.43 -8.65
C LEU A 91 -15.19 5.27 -8.61
N ILE A 92 -16.02 5.18 -9.64
CA ILE A 92 -16.93 4.06 -9.89
C ILE A 92 -16.75 3.61 -11.33
N TRP A 93 -16.59 2.31 -11.54
CA TRP A 93 -16.59 1.71 -12.86
C TRP A 93 -17.53 0.50 -12.88
N GLU A 94 -18.59 0.63 -13.67
CA GLU A 94 -19.61 -0.39 -13.91
C GLU A 94 -19.44 -0.88 -15.36
N GLY A 95 -18.33 -1.56 -15.61
CA GLY A 95 -17.88 -1.95 -16.94
C GLY A 95 -18.60 -3.19 -17.45
N GLN A 96 -19.12 -3.14 -18.68
CA GLN A 96 -19.55 -4.31 -19.45
C GLN A 96 -18.35 -4.86 -20.23
N SER A 97 -17.60 -5.76 -19.60
CA SER A 97 -16.35 -6.31 -20.13
C SER A 97 -16.56 -7.60 -20.92
N ASP A 98 -15.55 -7.98 -21.69
CA ASP A 98 -15.50 -9.26 -22.39
C ASP A 98 -14.07 -9.80 -22.26
N ILE A 99 -13.79 -10.32 -21.07
CA ILE A 99 -12.49 -10.83 -20.66
C ILE A 99 -12.60 -12.33 -20.57
N GLU A 100 -11.66 -13.05 -21.19
CA GLU A 100 -11.59 -14.49 -21.13
C GLU A 100 -10.22 -14.93 -20.61
N LEU A 101 -10.27 -15.80 -19.60
CA LEU A 101 -9.13 -16.47 -19.01
C LEU A 101 -9.18 -17.95 -19.38
N ASP A 102 -8.04 -18.51 -19.78
CA ASP A 102 -7.90 -19.91 -20.17
C ASP A 102 -6.74 -20.57 -19.41
N GLY A 103 -6.90 -21.84 -19.04
CA GLY A 103 -5.90 -22.60 -18.30
C GLY A 103 -5.98 -24.09 -18.65
N SER A 104 -4.86 -24.79 -18.60
CA SER A 104 -4.79 -26.19 -19.06
C SER A 104 -5.61 -27.18 -18.22
N MET A 105 -5.89 -26.84 -16.96
CA MET A 105 -6.58 -27.70 -15.98
C MET A 105 -7.90 -27.09 -15.48
N VAL A 106 -8.30 -25.94 -16.02
CA VAL A 106 -9.54 -25.26 -15.65
C VAL A 106 -10.33 -24.89 -16.90
N PRO A 107 -11.67 -24.97 -16.87
CA PRO A 107 -12.47 -24.48 -17.98
C PRO A 107 -12.22 -22.99 -18.23
N LYS A 108 -12.50 -22.55 -19.46
CA LYS A 108 -12.44 -21.14 -19.82
C LYS A 108 -13.37 -20.34 -18.90
N ILE A 109 -12.82 -19.28 -18.30
CA ILE A 109 -13.53 -18.38 -17.40
C ILE A 109 -13.77 -17.09 -18.16
N GLY A 110 -15.02 -16.64 -18.26
CA GLY A 110 -15.35 -15.33 -18.79
C GLY A 110 -15.73 -14.36 -17.68
N ILE A 111 -15.38 -13.08 -17.83
CA ILE A 111 -15.82 -11.98 -16.97
C ILE A 111 -16.61 -11.00 -17.84
N GLU A 112 -17.92 -10.92 -17.60
CA GLU A 112 -18.86 -10.09 -18.36
C GLU A 112 -19.04 -8.70 -17.75
N LYS A 113 -18.84 -8.56 -16.44
CA LYS A 113 -18.87 -7.25 -15.79
C LYS A 113 -17.79 -7.09 -14.73
N VAL A 114 -17.27 -5.87 -14.67
CA VAL A 114 -16.37 -5.42 -13.62
C VAL A 114 -17.03 -4.27 -12.88
N HIS A 115 -17.12 -4.42 -11.56
CA HIS A 115 -17.58 -3.40 -10.65
C HIS A 115 -16.39 -2.97 -9.79
N LEU A 116 -15.89 -1.75 -10.00
CA LEU A 116 -14.79 -1.20 -9.22
C LEU A 116 -15.26 0.09 -8.55
N LYS A 117 -15.08 0.19 -7.24
CA LYS A 117 -15.39 1.40 -6.46
C LYS A 117 -14.26 1.71 -5.50
N GLY A 118 -13.87 2.97 -5.39
CA GLY A 118 -12.89 3.38 -4.39
C GLY A 118 -12.63 4.89 -4.39
N ARG A 119 -11.97 5.38 -3.34
CA ARG A 119 -11.51 6.77 -3.23
C ARG A 119 -10.13 6.90 -3.88
N LEU A 120 -10.08 7.52 -5.05
CA LEU A 120 -8.87 7.77 -5.82
C LEU A 120 -8.22 9.09 -5.38
N SER A 121 -6.90 9.11 -5.29
CA SER A 121 -6.06 10.28 -5.03
C SER A 121 -5.10 10.50 -6.19
N VAL A 122 -5.17 11.69 -6.79
CA VAL A 122 -4.26 12.15 -7.83
C VAL A 122 -3.45 13.32 -7.28
N LEU A 123 -2.12 13.17 -7.28
CA LEU A 123 -1.21 14.23 -6.87
C LEU A 123 -0.43 14.75 -8.07
N LEU A 124 -0.53 16.05 -8.32
CA LEU A 124 0.16 16.76 -9.40
C LEU A 124 1.28 17.61 -8.79
N GLY A 125 2.52 17.18 -8.98
CA GLY A 125 3.68 17.90 -8.49
C GLY A 125 5.02 17.17 -8.70
N PRO A 126 6.14 17.86 -8.46
CA PRO A 126 6.25 19.26 -8.06
C PRO A 126 5.74 20.22 -9.14
N LEU A 127 5.27 21.40 -8.71
CA LEU A 127 4.96 22.50 -9.61
C LEU A 127 6.25 23.26 -9.93
N THR A 128 6.41 23.68 -11.18
CA THR A 128 7.57 24.36 -11.72
C THR A 128 7.14 25.58 -12.54
N ASP A 129 8.08 26.46 -12.85
CA ASP A 129 7.89 27.63 -13.71
C ASP A 129 8.19 27.36 -15.19
N VAL A 130 8.40 26.09 -15.57
CA VAL A 130 8.69 25.64 -16.93
C VAL A 130 7.59 24.70 -17.41
N ILE A 131 7.13 24.86 -18.66
CA ILE A 131 6.14 23.96 -19.28
C ILE A 131 6.68 22.52 -19.26
N PRO A 132 5.90 21.52 -18.78
CA PRO A 132 4.44 21.50 -18.61
C PRO A 132 3.89 21.99 -17.26
N ILE A 133 4.66 22.74 -16.46
CA ILE A 133 4.33 23.27 -15.12
C ILE A 133 4.28 22.17 -14.05
N ILE A 134 3.77 21.00 -14.38
CA ILE A 134 3.68 19.85 -13.48
C ILE A 134 4.80 18.86 -13.84
N GLY A 135 5.69 18.58 -12.89
CA GLY A 135 6.78 17.63 -13.11
C GLY A 135 6.29 16.17 -13.21
N ALA A 136 5.34 15.77 -12.36
CA ALA A 136 4.78 14.43 -12.37
C ALA A 136 3.33 14.36 -11.87
N ALA A 137 2.64 13.30 -12.26
CA ALA A 137 1.38 12.86 -11.70
C ALA A 137 1.59 11.56 -10.91
N GLN A 138 1.00 11.44 -9.73
CA GLN A 138 1.01 10.23 -8.91
C GLN A 138 -0.44 9.82 -8.61
N VAL A 139 -0.79 8.58 -8.91
CA VAL A 139 -2.15 8.07 -8.76
C VAL A 139 -2.16 6.89 -7.79
N ALA A 140 -3.06 6.92 -6.81
CA ALA A 140 -3.30 5.82 -5.88
C ALA A 140 -4.72 5.86 -5.33
N PHE A 141 -5.28 4.72 -4.95
CA PHE A 141 -6.42 4.66 -4.05
C PHE A 141 -5.97 4.90 -2.61
N ILE A 142 -6.78 5.64 -1.84
CA ILE A 142 -6.50 5.88 -0.41
C ILE A 142 -6.54 4.57 0.37
N ASN A 143 -7.54 3.73 0.07
CA ASN A 143 -7.74 2.40 0.64
C ASN A 143 -7.89 1.37 -0.49
N PRO A 144 -7.64 0.06 -0.26
CA PRO A 144 -7.93 -0.97 -1.25
C PRO A 144 -9.36 -0.80 -1.80
N PRO A 145 -9.55 -0.71 -3.14
CA PRO A 145 -10.87 -0.50 -3.71
C PRO A 145 -11.74 -1.76 -3.58
N GLU A 146 -13.05 -1.58 -3.60
CA GLU A 146 -13.99 -2.67 -3.77
C GLU A 146 -13.97 -3.12 -5.24
N LEU A 147 -13.65 -4.39 -5.47
CA LEU A 147 -13.78 -5.05 -6.77
C LEU A 147 -14.88 -6.12 -6.69
N LYS A 148 -15.81 -6.18 -7.64
CA LYS A 148 -16.67 -7.35 -7.88
C LYS A 148 -16.61 -7.72 -9.36
N LEU A 149 -16.71 -9.00 -9.65
CA LEU A 149 -16.60 -9.55 -11.00
C LEU A 149 -17.82 -10.43 -11.24
N ASP A 150 -18.58 -10.14 -12.29
CA ASP A 150 -19.65 -11.02 -12.76
C ASP A 150 -19.06 -11.93 -13.83
N PHE A 151 -19.10 -13.23 -13.57
CA PHE A 151 -18.55 -14.24 -14.46
C PHE A 151 -19.61 -14.74 -15.44
N THR A 152 -19.19 -15.18 -16.63
CA THR A 152 -20.08 -15.82 -17.61
C THR A 152 -20.69 -17.09 -17.01
N ASP A 153 -21.94 -17.42 -17.36
CA ASP A 153 -22.68 -18.62 -16.92
C ASP A 153 -22.12 -19.95 -17.50
N ALA A 154 -20.86 -19.96 -17.95
CA ALA A 154 -20.21 -21.13 -18.50
C ALA A 154 -19.94 -22.20 -17.41
N ALA A 155 -20.94 -23.06 -17.25
CA ALA A 155 -20.97 -24.41 -16.66
C ALA A 155 -20.90 -24.54 -15.12
N ASN A 156 -21.94 -25.18 -14.59
CA ASN A 156 -22.06 -25.89 -13.30
C ASN A 156 -20.73 -26.46 -12.76
N ILE A 157 -19.98 -25.68 -11.98
CA ILE A 157 -18.77 -26.16 -11.32
C ILE A 157 -18.78 -25.65 -9.89
N ALA A 158 -18.77 -26.58 -8.93
CA ALA A 158 -18.68 -26.29 -7.50
C ALA A 158 -17.43 -25.46 -7.12
N ASP A 159 -16.39 -25.52 -7.95
CA ASP A 159 -15.10 -24.83 -7.75
C ASP A 159 -15.09 -23.37 -8.24
N LEU A 160 -16.10 -22.89 -8.97
CA LEU A 160 -16.13 -21.50 -9.49
C LEU A 160 -16.09 -20.45 -8.36
N GLY A 161 -16.66 -20.77 -7.18
CA GLY A 161 -16.61 -19.88 -6.01
C GLY A 161 -15.19 -19.67 -5.47
N VAL A 162 -14.37 -20.73 -5.45
CA VAL A 162 -12.97 -20.63 -4.99
C VAL A 162 -12.13 -19.91 -6.03
N VAL A 163 -12.33 -20.21 -7.31
CA VAL A 163 -11.62 -19.57 -8.42
C VAL A 163 -11.93 -18.08 -8.50
N SER A 164 -13.21 -17.69 -8.46
CA SER A 164 -13.63 -16.28 -8.47
C SER A 164 -13.06 -15.49 -7.30
N LYS A 165 -13.06 -16.06 -6.08
CA LYS A 165 -12.43 -15.45 -4.90
C LYS A 165 -10.93 -15.26 -5.09
N THR A 166 -10.23 -16.29 -5.62
CA THR A 166 -8.77 -16.27 -5.82
C THR A 166 -8.36 -15.27 -6.89
N VAL A 167 -9.04 -15.25 -8.04
CA VAL A 167 -8.79 -14.28 -9.14
C VAL A 167 -9.05 -12.86 -8.66
N ARG A 168 -10.20 -12.61 -8.03
CA ARG A 168 -10.54 -11.31 -7.45
C ARG A 168 -9.48 -10.84 -6.46
N LYS A 169 -9.08 -11.71 -5.51
CA LYS A 169 -8.04 -11.39 -4.52
C LYS A 169 -6.72 -11.05 -5.21
N THR A 170 -6.30 -11.87 -6.18
CA THR A 170 -5.03 -11.64 -6.89
C THR A 170 -5.03 -10.29 -7.62
N ILE A 171 -6.13 -9.91 -8.27
CA ILE A 171 -6.25 -8.60 -8.92
C ILE A 171 -6.17 -7.47 -7.89
N LEU A 172 -6.86 -7.59 -6.75
CA LEU A 172 -6.80 -6.60 -5.67
C LEU A 172 -5.39 -6.47 -5.09
N ASP A 173 -4.70 -7.59 -4.86
CA ASP A 173 -3.33 -7.60 -4.36
C ASP A 173 -2.38 -6.90 -5.35
N ILE A 174 -2.59 -7.07 -6.67
CA ILE A 174 -1.83 -6.35 -7.71
C ILE A 174 -2.13 -4.85 -7.68
N ILE A 175 -3.41 -4.45 -7.65
CA ILE A 175 -3.81 -3.04 -7.53
C ILE A 175 -3.18 -2.43 -6.26
N ALA A 176 -3.19 -3.15 -5.14
CA ALA A 176 -2.63 -2.70 -3.89
C ALA A 176 -1.10 -2.46 -3.97
N SER A 177 -0.39 -3.38 -4.62
CA SER A 177 1.06 -3.25 -4.81
C SER A 177 1.47 -2.07 -5.70
N MET A 178 0.59 -1.62 -6.60
CA MET A 178 0.90 -0.58 -7.59
C MET A 178 0.33 0.79 -7.24
N ALA A 179 -0.88 0.82 -6.67
CA ALA A 179 -1.71 2.01 -6.63
C ALA A 179 -2.69 2.02 -5.43
N VAL A 180 -2.30 1.48 -4.27
CA VAL A 180 -2.95 1.76 -2.99
C VAL A 180 -1.91 2.31 -2.04
N LEU A 181 -2.24 3.35 -1.29
CA LEU A 181 -1.29 4.00 -0.38
C LEU A 181 -0.62 2.99 0.57
N PRO A 182 0.71 3.07 0.74
CA PRO A 182 1.62 4.13 0.28
C PRO A 182 2.08 4.02 -1.20
N ASN A 183 1.73 2.95 -1.91
CA ASN A 183 2.13 2.74 -3.30
C ASN A 183 1.39 3.69 -4.25
N ARG A 184 2.15 4.32 -5.15
CA ARG A 184 1.63 5.30 -6.10
C ARG A 184 2.13 4.96 -7.50
N PHE A 185 1.22 4.95 -8.46
CA PHE A 185 1.57 4.89 -9.86
C PHE A 185 2.10 6.26 -10.31
N LEU A 186 3.40 6.35 -10.55
CA LEU A 186 4.10 7.59 -10.91
C LEU A 186 4.24 7.74 -12.43
N VAL A 187 3.75 8.87 -12.96
CA VAL A 187 3.95 9.28 -14.35
C VAL A 187 4.70 10.60 -14.37
N LYS A 188 5.93 10.58 -14.89
CA LYS A 188 6.70 11.82 -15.15
C LYS A 188 6.10 12.52 -16.37
N LEU A 189 5.58 13.72 -16.16
CA LEU A 189 5.09 14.58 -17.24
C LEU A 189 6.24 15.41 -17.84
N ASP A 190 7.25 15.69 -17.03
CA ASP A 190 8.55 16.22 -17.45
C ASP A 190 9.62 15.12 -17.29
N ALA A 191 10.33 14.81 -18.37
CA ALA A 191 11.41 13.83 -18.36
C ALA A 191 12.58 14.23 -17.43
N SER A 192 12.75 15.53 -17.17
CA SER A 192 13.76 16.08 -16.25
C SER A 192 13.33 16.14 -14.79
N ASN A 193 12.11 15.68 -14.48
CA ASN A 193 11.54 15.73 -13.14
C ASN A 193 12.43 15.02 -12.09
N ASP A 194 12.79 15.78 -11.05
CA ASP A 194 13.63 15.32 -9.94
C ASP A 194 12.81 14.52 -8.90
N TYR A 195 13.09 13.22 -8.81
CA TYR A 195 12.35 12.30 -7.95
C TYR A 195 12.32 12.71 -6.47
N PHE A 196 13.40 13.32 -5.97
CA PHE A 196 13.47 13.78 -4.58
C PHE A 196 12.40 14.83 -4.24
N LYS A 197 11.96 15.62 -5.25
CA LYS A 197 10.90 16.63 -5.09
C LYS A 197 9.50 16.06 -5.31
N THR A 198 9.41 14.92 -5.98
CA THR A 198 8.14 14.23 -6.27
C THR A 198 7.73 13.29 -5.14
N TYR A 199 8.70 12.70 -4.45
CA TYR A 199 8.46 11.77 -3.35
C TYR A 199 7.57 12.41 -2.27
N GLN A 200 6.57 11.66 -1.82
CA GLN A 200 5.72 12.04 -0.70
C GLN A 200 6.14 11.28 0.55
N PRO A 201 6.58 11.97 1.61
CA PRO A 201 6.88 11.33 2.88
C PRO A 201 5.60 10.87 3.57
N HIS A 202 5.73 9.87 4.43
CA HIS A 202 4.70 9.50 5.38
C HIS A 202 4.41 10.69 6.32
N LEU A 203 3.16 10.79 6.77
CA LEU A 203 2.70 11.81 7.71
C LEU A 203 3.23 11.53 9.13
N GLY A 204 3.26 10.26 9.51
CA GLY A 204 3.61 9.87 10.87
C GLY A 204 3.48 8.37 11.11
N VAL A 205 3.47 8.00 12.40
CA VAL A 205 3.24 6.65 12.90
C VAL A 205 1.93 6.62 13.68
N LEU A 206 1.06 5.66 13.36
CA LEU A 206 -0.08 5.30 14.17
C LEU A 206 0.30 4.15 15.09
N ARG A 207 0.41 4.41 16.38
CA ARG A 207 0.53 3.36 17.39
C ARG A 207 -0.85 2.89 17.80
N LEU A 208 -1.24 1.72 17.31
CA LEU A 208 -2.57 1.14 17.52
C LEU A 208 -2.49 0.00 18.53
N THR A 209 -3.36 0.04 19.54
CA THR A 209 -3.54 -0.99 20.55
C THR A 209 -4.91 -1.63 20.39
N ILE A 210 -4.94 -2.95 20.15
CA ILE A 210 -6.18 -3.74 20.21
C ILE A 210 -6.34 -4.20 21.64
N GLN A 211 -7.31 -3.63 22.35
CA GLN A 211 -7.46 -3.85 23.78
C GLN A 211 -8.23 -5.14 24.05
N LYS A 212 -9.51 -5.16 23.68
CA LYS A 212 -10.41 -6.28 23.94
C LYS A 212 -11.58 -6.29 22.96
N ALA A 213 -12.20 -7.44 22.79
CA ALA A 213 -13.55 -7.53 22.23
C ALA A 213 -14.54 -7.96 23.32
N THR A 214 -15.81 -7.64 23.12
CA THR A 214 -16.89 -8.06 24.02
C THR A 214 -18.06 -8.61 23.23
N GLY A 215 -18.77 -9.58 23.80
CA GLY A 215 -19.97 -10.14 23.19
C GLY A 215 -19.70 -11.01 21.97
N ILE A 216 -18.49 -11.57 21.85
CA ILE A 216 -18.17 -12.51 20.77
C ILE A 216 -19.01 -13.78 20.94
N ALA A 217 -19.89 -14.04 19.98
CA ALA A 217 -20.60 -15.30 19.86
C ALA A 217 -19.96 -16.12 18.74
N GLY A 218 -19.61 -17.38 19.01
CA GLY A 218 -19.05 -18.27 17.99
C GLY A 218 -19.97 -18.39 16.76
N PRO A 219 -19.41 -18.76 15.59
CA PRO A 219 -20.14 -18.84 14.34
C PRO A 219 -21.39 -19.73 14.47
N LYS A 220 -22.54 -19.25 13.97
CA LYS A 220 -23.80 -20.01 13.97
C LYS A 220 -23.67 -21.22 13.03
N LYS A 221 -23.23 -22.37 13.53
CA LYS A 221 -23.13 -23.64 12.77
C LYS A 221 -24.53 -24.06 12.25
N SER A 222 -24.64 -24.40 10.96
CA SER A 222 -25.90 -24.81 10.31
C SER A 222 -26.14 -26.34 10.38
N GLY A 223 -27.39 -26.78 10.25
CA GLY A 223 -27.77 -28.19 10.11
C GLY A 223 -27.74 -29.03 11.40
N ALA A 224 -27.47 -30.33 11.28
CA ALA A 224 -27.46 -31.32 12.37
C ALA A 224 -26.48 -30.96 13.52
N LYS A 225 -25.45 -30.13 13.25
CA LYS A 225 -24.56 -29.55 14.27
C LYS A 225 -25.28 -28.61 15.26
N ARG A 226 -26.43 -28.03 14.89
CA ARG A 226 -27.25 -27.17 15.76
C ARG A 226 -27.96 -27.94 16.89
N LEU A 227 -28.15 -29.25 16.72
CA LEU A 227 -28.70 -30.13 17.77
C LEU A 227 -27.61 -30.54 18.78
N LEU A 228 -26.36 -30.70 18.32
CA LEU A 228 -25.19 -31.00 19.17
C LEU A 228 -24.63 -29.75 19.88
N SER A 229 -24.72 -28.57 19.27
CA SER A 229 -24.23 -27.29 19.84
C SER A 229 -25.05 -26.77 21.03
N LYS A 230 -26.19 -27.40 21.35
CA LYS A 230 -26.92 -27.14 22.61
C LYS A 230 -26.26 -27.78 23.83
N ILE A 231 -25.32 -28.72 23.63
CA ILE A 231 -24.66 -29.49 24.70
C ILE A 231 -23.22 -29.00 24.91
N VAL A 232 -22.57 -28.47 23.88
CA VAL A 232 -21.23 -27.86 23.94
C VAL A 232 -21.31 -26.48 23.28
N LYS A 233 -21.27 -25.42 24.08
CA LYS A 233 -21.01 -24.06 23.57
C LYS A 233 -19.52 -24.00 23.25
N ASP A 234 -19.15 -24.13 21.99
CA ASP A 234 -17.80 -23.75 21.55
C ASP A 234 -17.66 -22.25 21.80
N VAL A 235 -16.78 -21.91 22.75
CA VAL A 235 -16.32 -20.54 22.92
C VAL A 235 -15.09 -20.39 22.02
N PRO A 236 -15.08 -19.42 21.09
CA PRO A 236 -14.01 -19.31 20.11
C PRO A 236 -12.64 -18.99 20.75
N ASP A 237 -11.59 -19.43 20.08
CA ASP A 237 -10.19 -19.10 20.30
C ASP A 237 -9.86 -17.85 19.46
N CYS A 238 -10.17 -16.66 19.97
CA CYS A 238 -10.20 -15.44 19.18
C CYS A 238 -8.82 -14.80 18.96
N TYR A 239 -8.60 -14.30 17.76
CA TYR A 239 -7.54 -13.33 17.44
C TYR A 239 -8.05 -12.24 16.49
N CYS A 240 -7.32 -11.14 16.37
CA CYS A 240 -7.67 -10.03 15.48
C CYS A 240 -6.57 -9.83 14.42
N LYS A 241 -6.98 -9.78 13.15
CA LYS A 241 -6.17 -9.29 12.03
C LYS A 241 -6.44 -7.79 11.85
N VAL A 242 -5.39 -7.04 11.57
CA VAL A 242 -5.44 -5.60 11.42
C VAL A 242 -4.75 -5.19 10.13
N ASN A 243 -5.46 -4.43 9.28
CA ASN A 243 -4.90 -3.84 8.07
C ASN A 243 -5.05 -2.32 8.09
N VAL A 244 -3.99 -1.61 7.70
CA VAL A 244 -3.99 -0.16 7.50
C VAL A 244 -3.36 0.15 6.14
N GLY A 245 -4.18 0.58 5.18
CA GLY A 245 -3.72 0.78 3.79
C GLY A 245 -3.18 -0.50 3.14
N ALA A 246 -2.01 -0.42 2.52
CA ALA A 246 -1.27 -1.55 1.95
C ALA A 246 -0.06 -2.00 2.81
N GLU A 247 -0.02 -1.61 4.09
CA GLU A 247 0.97 -2.15 5.04
C GLU A 247 0.71 -3.65 5.30
N GLU A 248 1.74 -4.35 5.82
CA GLU A 248 1.63 -5.77 6.16
C GLU A 248 0.52 -5.99 7.21
N GLU A 249 -0.25 -7.07 7.03
CA GLU A 249 -1.28 -7.46 8.00
C GLU A 249 -0.63 -7.80 9.34
N TRP A 250 -1.11 -7.17 10.41
CA TRP A 250 -0.72 -7.52 11.76
C TRP A 250 -1.77 -8.42 12.40
N ARG A 251 -1.33 -9.48 13.07
CA ARG A 251 -2.19 -10.44 13.79
C ARG A 251 -1.84 -10.44 15.28
N THR A 252 -2.85 -10.31 16.14
CA THR A 252 -2.68 -10.45 17.60
C THR A 252 -2.45 -11.91 18.01
N SER A 253 -2.03 -12.14 19.25
CA SER A 253 -2.04 -13.48 19.84
C SER A 253 -3.47 -14.04 19.97
N THR A 254 -3.59 -15.36 19.96
CA THR A 254 -4.86 -16.06 20.14
C THR A 254 -5.24 -16.13 21.62
N LYS A 255 -6.48 -15.74 21.96
CA LYS A 255 -7.06 -15.87 23.31
C LYS A 255 -8.08 -16.99 23.34
N LYS A 256 -7.73 -18.05 24.05
CA LYS A 256 -8.49 -19.30 24.01
C LYS A 256 -9.78 -19.24 24.82
N ASN A 257 -10.87 -19.70 24.21
CA ASN A 257 -12.16 -19.95 24.84
C ASN A 257 -12.68 -18.71 25.63
N LYS A 258 -12.72 -17.54 24.97
CA LYS A 258 -13.23 -16.28 25.56
C LYS A 258 -14.30 -15.61 24.70
N HIS A 259 -15.44 -15.31 25.32
CA HIS A 259 -16.47 -14.42 24.73
C HIS A 259 -16.04 -12.95 24.74
N ASP A 260 -15.18 -12.59 25.69
CA ASP A 260 -14.64 -11.24 25.85
C ASP A 260 -13.10 -11.32 25.87
N PRO A 261 -12.45 -11.61 24.73
CA PRO A 261 -10.99 -11.74 24.68
C PRO A 261 -10.31 -10.39 24.95
N GLU A 262 -9.24 -10.40 25.76
CA GLU A 262 -8.40 -9.24 26.03
C GLU A 262 -7.00 -9.49 25.47
N TRP A 263 -6.60 -8.71 24.46
CA TRP A 263 -5.28 -8.78 23.82
C TRP A 263 -4.31 -7.82 24.47
N ASN A 264 -4.67 -6.53 24.54
CA ASN A 264 -3.80 -5.43 24.96
C ASN A 264 -2.45 -5.44 24.22
N GLU A 265 -2.51 -5.71 22.92
CA GLU A 265 -1.34 -5.78 22.06
C GLU A 265 -1.27 -4.53 21.20
N THR A 266 -0.05 -4.07 20.93
CA THR A 266 0.23 -2.81 20.24
C THR A 266 1.08 -3.03 19.01
N HIS A 267 0.77 -2.33 17.93
CA HIS A 267 1.56 -2.30 16.70
C HIS A 267 1.63 -0.88 16.14
N ASP A 268 2.73 -0.58 15.45
CA ASP A 268 2.99 0.72 14.85
C ASP A 268 2.82 0.62 13.32
N PHE A 269 1.96 1.46 12.74
CA PHE A 269 1.74 1.54 11.30
C PHE A 269 2.26 2.87 10.74
N LEU A 270 2.87 2.84 9.55
CA LEU A 270 3.21 4.07 8.82
C LEU A 270 1.97 4.66 8.16
N VAL A 271 1.75 5.96 8.33
CA VAL A 271 0.55 6.65 7.83
C VAL A 271 0.93 7.55 6.66
N THR A 272 0.22 7.40 5.54
CA THR A 272 0.37 8.24 4.34
C THR A 272 -0.78 9.22 4.17
N ASP A 273 -1.97 8.86 4.65
CA ASP A 273 -3.16 9.71 4.59
C ASP A 273 -4.07 9.43 5.80
N TYR A 274 -4.70 10.47 6.35
CA TYR A 274 -5.58 10.33 7.50
C TYR A 274 -6.92 9.68 7.15
N GLU A 275 -7.31 9.65 5.88
CA GLU A 275 -8.50 8.93 5.40
C GLU A 275 -8.22 7.43 5.17
N GLN A 276 -7.00 6.94 5.48
CA GLN A 276 -6.73 5.51 5.48
C GLN A 276 -7.57 4.80 6.56
N ALA A 277 -8.09 3.65 6.16
CA ALA A 277 -8.92 2.78 6.99
C ALA A 277 -8.06 1.96 7.95
N ILE A 278 -8.59 1.72 9.14
CA ILE A 278 -8.16 0.71 10.09
C ILE A 278 -9.22 -0.40 10.02
N LEU A 279 -8.87 -1.50 9.38
CA LEU A 279 -9.72 -2.68 9.24
C LEU A 279 -9.35 -3.68 10.34
N LEU A 280 -10.34 -4.14 11.08
CA LEU A 280 -10.20 -5.14 12.13
C LEU A 280 -11.03 -6.36 11.73
N ASP A 281 -10.42 -7.54 11.71
CA ASP A 281 -11.10 -8.79 11.38
C ASP A 281 -10.85 -9.81 12.49
N ILE A 282 -11.90 -10.13 13.25
CA ILE A 282 -11.83 -11.08 14.37
C ILE A 282 -12.15 -12.48 13.85
N ASN A 283 -11.26 -13.42 14.14
CA ASN A 283 -11.34 -14.79 13.64
C ASN A 283 -11.18 -15.79 14.79
N ASP A 284 -11.72 -17.00 14.57
CA ASP A 284 -11.56 -18.17 15.44
C ASP A 284 -10.36 -19.03 14.98
N ASP A 285 -9.42 -19.33 15.87
CA ASP A 285 -8.21 -20.14 15.62
C ASP A 285 -8.51 -21.64 15.76
N ASP A 286 -9.33 -22.18 14.85
CA ASP A 286 -9.77 -23.57 14.84
C ASP A 286 -9.06 -24.41 13.74
N LEU A 287 -8.72 -25.66 14.06
CA LEU A 287 -7.97 -26.57 13.17
C LEU A 287 -8.68 -26.92 11.84
N GLY A 288 -9.95 -26.53 11.67
CA GLY A 288 -10.77 -26.74 10.47
C GLY A 288 -10.69 -25.61 9.44
N GLY A 289 -9.94 -24.54 9.74
CA GLY A 289 -9.89 -23.28 9.00
C GLY A 289 -10.41 -22.13 9.88
N ASP A 290 -9.83 -20.94 9.72
CA ASP A 290 -10.25 -19.76 10.46
C ASP A 290 -11.71 -19.42 10.13
N ASP A 291 -12.60 -19.50 11.13
CA ASP A 291 -13.99 -19.08 10.98
C ASP A 291 -14.10 -17.57 11.29
N ASP A 292 -14.49 -16.80 10.28
CA ASP A 292 -14.83 -15.37 10.37
C ASP A 292 -15.91 -15.14 11.45
N ILE A 293 -15.59 -14.35 12.47
CA ILE A 293 -16.50 -13.98 13.57
C ILE A 293 -17.15 -12.64 13.26
N GLY A 294 -16.35 -11.68 12.80
CA GLY A 294 -16.83 -10.37 12.39
C GLY A 294 -15.75 -9.32 12.25
N ASP A 295 -16.07 -8.32 11.45
CA ASP A 295 -15.21 -7.22 11.06
C ASP A 295 -15.66 -5.88 11.64
N GLY A 296 -14.69 -5.01 11.93
CA GLY A 296 -14.87 -3.64 12.38
C GLY A 296 -14.06 -2.67 11.54
N PHE A 297 -14.53 -1.42 11.45
CA PHE A 297 -13.93 -0.40 10.60
C PHE A 297 -13.95 0.97 11.29
N THR A 298 -12.88 1.74 11.10
CA THR A 298 -12.83 3.20 11.29
C THR A 298 -11.73 3.78 10.40
N THR A 299 -11.59 5.10 10.30
CA THR A 299 -10.43 5.74 9.69
C THR A 299 -9.48 6.31 10.73
N ILE A 300 -8.23 6.56 10.33
CA ILE A 300 -7.25 7.23 11.20
C ILE A 300 -7.78 8.60 11.64
N LYS A 301 -8.39 9.35 10.74
CA LYS A 301 -9.04 10.62 11.05
C LYS A 301 -10.13 10.47 12.11
N GLU A 302 -11.05 9.53 11.93
CA GLU A 302 -12.16 9.32 12.87
C GLU A 302 -11.68 8.97 14.27
N ILE A 303 -10.75 8.02 14.40
CA ILE A 303 -10.25 7.60 15.72
C ILE A 303 -9.47 8.72 16.40
N LEU A 304 -8.70 9.52 15.66
CA LEU A 304 -7.97 10.65 16.23
C LEU A 304 -8.90 11.80 16.64
N LEU A 305 -9.94 12.09 15.86
CA LEU A 305 -10.98 13.05 16.23
C LEU A 305 -11.80 12.58 17.44
N ALA A 306 -11.92 11.27 17.66
CA ALA A 306 -12.54 10.69 18.85
C ALA A 306 -11.63 10.72 20.10
N GLY A 307 -10.46 11.36 20.04
CA GLY A 307 -9.50 11.42 21.14
C GLY A 307 -8.64 10.16 21.27
N GLY A 308 -8.53 9.37 20.21
CA GLY A 308 -7.67 8.19 20.11
C GLY A 308 -8.29 6.90 20.65
N SER A 309 -9.40 6.93 21.38
CA SER A 309 -10.05 5.70 21.88
C SER A 309 -11.42 5.52 21.25
N HIS A 310 -11.70 4.33 20.73
CA HIS A 310 -12.97 4.05 20.07
C HIS A 310 -13.44 2.62 20.37
N GLU A 311 -14.73 2.47 20.68
CA GLU A 311 -15.39 1.16 20.72
C GLU A 311 -16.15 0.95 19.41
N LEU A 312 -15.68 0.02 18.58
CA LEU A 312 -16.21 -0.24 17.25
C LEU A 312 -17.23 -1.36 17.28
N SER A 313 -18.30 -1.17 16.51
CA SER A 313 -19.31 -2.20 16.27
C SER A 313 -18.80 -3.22 15.27
N LEU A 314 -18.97 -4.51 15.57
CA LEU A 314 -18.62 -5.57 14.62
C LEU A 314 -19.82 -5.92 13.74
N THR A 315 -19.53 -6.17 12.47
CA THR A 315 -20.47 -6.77 11.52
C THR A 315 -19.99 -8.16 11.14
N HIS A 316 -20.89 -9.02 10.67
CA HIS A 316 -20.52 -10.31 10.11
C HIS A 316 -21.27 -10.48 8.80
N LYS A 317 -20.52 -10.53 7.69
CA LYS A 317 -21.06 -10.57 6.32
C LYS A 317 -22.04 -9.41 6.07
N GLY A 318 -21.68 -8.22 6.54
CA GLY A 318 -22.46 -6.98 6.42
C GLY A 318 -23.68 -6.88 7.35
N ASN A 319 -23.91 -7.86 8.22
CA ASN A 319 -25.01 -7.79 9.19
C ASN A 319 -24.47 -7.33 10.56
N PRO A 320 -25.13 -6.38 11.24
CA PRO A 320 -24.73 -5.95 12.58
C PRO A 320 -24.73 -7.10 13.59
N THR A 321 -23.83 -7.03 14.57
CA THR A 321 -23.74 -7.99 15.68
C THR A 321 -23.84 -7.32 17.05
N ASP A 322 -24.10 -8.16 18.06
CA ASP A 322 -23.90 -7.94 19.51
C ASP A 322 -22.53 -7.36 19.89
N ALA A 323 -21.53 -7.69 19.08
CA ALA A 323 -20.15 -7.62 19.48
C ALA A 323 -19.53 -6.24 19.25
N ARG A 324 -18.53 -5.95 20.08
CA ARG A 324 -17.77 -4.71 20.08
C ARG A 324 -16.29 -5.01 20.21
N VAL A 325 -15.45 -4.12 19.68
CA VAL A 325 -13.99 -4.14 19.87
C VAL A 325 -13.51 -2.78 20.31
N SER A 326 -12.71 -2.75 21.38
CA SER A 326 -12.13 -1.53 21.94
C SER A 326 -10.71 -1.36 21.41
N VAL A 327 -10.45 -0.22 20.78
CA VAL A 327 -9.15 0.16 20.25
C VAL A 327 -8.68 1.50 20.80
N HIS A 328 -7.36 1.62 20.94
CA HIS A 328 -6.71 2.87 21.31
C HIS A 328 -5.60 3.19 20.32
N ALA A 329 -5.55 4.41 19.82
CA ALA A 329 -4.60 4.90 18.84
C ALA A 329 -3.94 6.19 19.32
N GLN A 330 -2.62 6.24 19.22
CA GLN A 330 -1.82 7.43 19.42
C GLN A 330 -1.07 7.75 18.13
N PHE A 331 -1.19 8.99 17.65
CA PHE A 331 -0.48 9.44 16.45
C PHE A 331 0.80 10.19 16.81
N TYR A 332 1.87 9.90 16.07
CA TYR A 332 3.16 10.55 16.19
C TYR A 332 3.55 11.19 14.85
N ASN A 333 3.80 12.49 14.85
CA ASN A 333 4.34 13.20 13.70
C ASN A 333 5.82 12.84 13.49
N PHE A 334 6.24 12.78 12.23
CA PHE A 334 7.65 12.74 11.88
C PHE A 334 8.30 14.12 12.02
N VAL A 335 9.39 14.20 12.76
CA VAL A 335 10.13 15.44 13.02
C VAL A 335 11.61 15.31 12.68
N SER A 336 12.25 16.45 12.40
CA SER A 336 13.66 16.52 11.97
C SER A 336 14.58 16.93 13.11
N GLU A 337 14.36 16.41 14.31
CA GLU A 337 15.20 16.68 15.49
C GLU A 337 15.95 15.42 15.93
N PRO A 338 17.30 15.44 16.09
CA PRO A 338 18.07 14.26 16.47
C PRO A 338 17.59 13.61 17.77
N SER A 339 17.24 14.44 18.75
CA SER A 339 16.75 14.00 20.07
C SER A 339 15.46 13.19 19.99
N ALA A 340 14.63 13.41 18.96
CA ALA A 340 13.36 12.72 18.77
C ALA A 340 13.51 11.24 18.39
N LEU A 341 14.68 10.81 17.91
CA LEU A 341 15.01 9.38 17.71
C LEU A 341 15.29 8.66 19.04
N SER A 342 15.44 9.41 20.13
CA SER A 342 15.75 8.90 21.47
C SER A 342 14.69 9.25 22.52
N ALA A 343 13.50 9.66 22.09
CA ALA A 343 12.44 10.07 23.01
C ALA A 343 11.88 8.88 23.84
N GLU A 344 11.40 9.18 25.04
CA GLU A 344 10.91 8.17 26.01
C GLU A 344 9.71 7.37 25.50
N HIS A 345 8.87 7.96 24.64
CA HIS A 345 7.73 7.27 24.01
C HIS A 345 8.14 6.23 22.98
N SER A 346 9.45 5.96 22.80
CA SER A 346 9.98 5.02 21.83
C SER A 346 10.81 3.90 22.46
N GLN A 347 10.48 3.52 23.70
CA GLN A 347 11.25 2.53 24.48
C GLN A 347 10.65 1.12 24.56
N GLY A 348 9.45 0.87 24.01
CA GLY A 348 8.91 -0.49 23.95
C GLY A 348 9.72 -1.37 22.98
N GLU A 349 9.92 -2.63 23.35
CA GLU A 349 10.57 -3.61 22.47
C GLU A 349 9.80 -3.73 21.14
N GLY A 350 10.50 -3.58 20.01
CA GLY A 350 9.91 -3.60 18.67
C GLY A 350 9.16 -2.34 18.25
N GLN A 351 9.03 -1.32 19.10
CA GLN A 351 8.37 -0.06 18.75
C GLN A 351 9.23 0.80 17.81
N ILE A 352 8.56 1.54 16.94
CA ILE A 352 9.21 2.50 16.05
C ILE A 352 9.63 3.72 16.88
N CYS A 353 10.89 4.14 16.71
CA CYS A 353 11.43 5.41 17.26
C CYS A 353 11.64 6.49 16.18
N GLY A 354 11.54 6.09 14.92
CA GLY A 354 11.67 6.99 13.79
C GLY A 354 11.61 6.25 12.46
N LEU A 355 11.87 6.96 11.37
CA LEU A 355 11.90 6.41 10.03
C LEU A 355 13.15 6.86 9.30
N ALA A 356 13.90 5.91 8.75
CA ALA A 356 14.90 6.19 7.74
C ALA A 356 14.28 5.99 6.36
N THR A 357 14.43 6.98 5.48
CA THR A 357 13.96 6.91 4.10
C THR A 357 15.14 7.07 3.15
N VAL A 358 15.35 6.07 2.29
CA VAL A 358 16.36 6.08 1.23
C VAL A 358 15.65 6.18 -0.12
N LEU A 359 15.85 7.30 -0.83
CA LEU A 359 15.35 7.54 -2.17
C LEU A 359 16.47 7.27 -3.17
N VAL A 360 16.25 6.34 -4.08
CA VAL A 360 17.17 6.05 -5.20
C VAL A 360 16.56 6.65 -6.46
N ALA A 361 17.16 7.75 -6.95
CA ALA A 361 16.66 8.44 -8.14
C ALA A 361 17.18 7.80 -9.43
N SER A 362 18.51 7.75 -9.60
CA SER A 362 19.13 7.27 -10.84
C SER A 362 20.56 6.79 -10.64
N ALA A 363 21.08 6.03 -11.61
CA ALA A 363 22.51 5.90 -11.83
C ALA A 363 22.91 6.71 -13.07
N LEU A 364 24.15 7.20 -13.11
CA LEU A 364 24.70 7.99 -14.19
C LEU A 364 26.06 7.41 -14.61
N GLY A 365 26.39 7.52 -15.90
CA GLY A 365 27.72 7.19 -16.40
C GLY A 365 28.05 5.70 -16.43
N LEU A 366 27.05 4.81 -16.47
CA LEU A 366 27.29 3.38 -16.58
C LEU A 366 28.08 3.06 -17.86
N GLN A 367 28.97 2.07 -17.78
CA GLN A 367 29.84 1.65 -18.89
C GLN A 367 29.56 0.18 -19.25
N GLY A 368 29.84 -0.20 -20.50
CA GLY A 368 29.73 -1.57 -20.98
C GLY A 368 28.86 -1.72 -22.22
N GLN A 369 28.57 -2.98 -22.58
CA GLN A 369 27.73 -3.27 -23.73
C GLN A 369 26.25 -3.04 -23.38
N ARG A 370 25.59 -2.16 -24.14
CA ARG A 370 24.20 -1.71 -23.94
C ARG A 370 23.22 -2.84 -23.62
N ASP A 371 23.26 -3.90 -24.41
CA ASP A 371 22.28 -5.00 -24.32
C ASP A 371 22.63 -6.02 -23.20
N GLU A 372 23.80 -5.89 -22.57
CA GLU A 372 24.23 -6.71 -21.44
C GLU A 372 24.00 -6.03 -20.09
N LEU A 373 23.75 -4.72 -20.11
CA LEU A 373 23.47 -3.93 -18.91
C LEU A 373 22.11 -4.32 -18.33
N ASN A 374 22.14 -4.74 -17.07
CA ASN A 374 20.97 -4.96 -16.23
C ASN A 374 21.18 -4.32 -14.84
N PRO A 375 21.29 -2.98 -14.76
CA PRO A 375 21.62 -2.29 -13.53
C PRO A 375 20.47 -2.29 -12.53
N SER A 376 20.82 -2.36 -11.24
CA SER A 376 19.94 -2.10 -10.09
C SER A 376 20.76 -1.55 -8.93
N ILE A 377 20.10 -0.90 -7.98
CA ILE A 377 20.76 -0.36 -6.78
C ILE A 377 20.31 -1.18 -5.58
N LYS A 378 21.28 -1.75 -4.87
CA LYS A 378 21.09 -2.44 -3.60
C LYS A 378 21.38 -1.47 -2.46
N VAL A 379 20.44 -1.34 -1.54
CA VAL A 379 20.52 -0.51 -0.34
C VAL A 379 20.59 -1.42 0.87
N LYS A 380 21.61 -1.26 1.70
CA LYS A 380 21.76 -2.02 2.95
C LYS A 380 21.96 -1.08 4.13
N TRP A 381 21.27 -1.35 5.22
CA TRP A 381 21.48 -0.69 6.50
C TRP A 381 21.38 -1.72 7.63
N GLY A 382 22.51 -2.07 8.23
CA GLY A 382 22.61 -3.17 9.19
C GLY A 382 22.18 -4.50 8.57
N ALA A 383 21.17 -5.14 9.15
CA ALA A 383 20.59 -6.38 8.65
C ALA A 383 19.51 -6.18 7.57
N LYS A 384 19.05 -4.95 7.34
CA LYS A 384 18.02 -4.64 6.34
C LYS A 384 18.66 -4.47 4.97
N GLU A 385 18.11 -5.15 3.97
CA GLU A 385 18.58 -5.12 2.59
C GLU A 385 17.40 -4.97 1.64
N PHE A 386 17.54 -4.07 0.66
CA PHE A 386 16.56 -3.80 -0.37
C PHE A 386 17.25 -3.63 -1.72
N GLN A 387 16.52 -3.84 -2.81
CA GLN A 387 17.06 -3.66 -4.16
C GLN A 387 16.01 -3.06 -5.08
N THR A 388 16.42 -2.13 -5.93
CA THR A 388 15.52 -1.55 -6.92
C THR A 388 15.18 -2.57 -8.00
N ALA A 389 14.06 -2.37 -8.70
CA ALA A 389 13.81 -3.12 -9.92
C ALA A 389 14.99 -2.93 -10.91
N ALA A 390 15.47 -4.04 -11.47
CA ALA A 390 16.53 -4.00 -12.47
C ALA A 390 16.00 -3.38 -13.76
N LYS A 391 16.84 -2.59 -14.43
CA LYS A 391 16.53 -1.98 -15.72
C LYS A 391 17.19 -2.77 -16.82
N SER A 392 16.52 -2.91 -17.95
CA SER A 392 17.08 -3.49 -19.16
C SER A 392 16.87 -2.51 -20.30
N TYR A 393 17.74 -2.58 -21.30
CA TYR A 393 17.58 -1.75 -22.48
C TYR A 393 16.27 -2.08 -23.22
N THR A 394 15.54 -1.03 -23.56
CA THR A 394 14.43 -1.04 -24.52
C THR A 394 14.55 0.21 -25.40
N PRO A 395 14.04 0.20 -26.64
CA PRO A 395 14.09 1.39 -27.50
C PRO A 395 13.51 2.62 -26.80
N GLY A 396 14.31 3.70 -26.71
CA GLY A 396 13.95 4.93 -26.01
C GLY A 396 14.43 5.04 -24.55
N THR A 397 15.00 3.97 -23.98
CA THR A 397 15.58 4.00 -22.63
C THR A 397 17.06 4.38 -22.69
N ASP A 398 17.46 5.37 -21.89
CA ASP A 398 18.87 5.64 -21.60
C ASP A 398 19.37 4.65 -20.53
N ILE A 399 19.85 3.49 -20.97
CA ILE A 399 20.36 2.45 -20.07
C ILE A 399 21.68 2.83 -19.41
N PHE A 400 22.38 3.87 -19.89
CA PHE A 400 23.63 4.34 -19.29
C PHE A 400 23.37 5.33 -18.15
N ASN A 401 22.18 5.95 -18.14
CA ASN A 401 21.72 6.86 -17.09
C ASN A 401 20.31 6.49 -16.58
N PRO A 402 20.08 5.24 -16.12
CA PRO A 402 18.73 4.77 -15.82
C PRO A 402 18.14 5.47 -14.59
N SER A 403 16.86 5.83 -14.67
CA SER A 403 16.09 6.23 -13.48
C SER A 403 15.45 5.01 -12.81
N PHE A 404 15.53 4.97 -11.48
CA PHE A 404 14.90 3.96 -10.64
C PHE A 404 13.66 4.51 -9.95
N ASP A 405 13.73 5.75 -9.46
CA ASP A 405 12.63 6.48 -8.84
C ASP A 405 11.94 5.65 -7.73
N GLN A 406 12.73 5.03 -6.87
CA GLN A 406 12.25 4.08 -5.85
C GLN A 406 12.65 4.52 -4.44
N ALA A 407 11.74 4.32 -3.48
CA ALA A 407 11.92 4.68 -2.09
C ALA A 407 11.89 3.45 -1.17
N PHE A 408 12.91 3.29 -0.33
CA PHE A 408 12.97 2.29 0.72
C PHE A 408 12.74 2.97 2.08
N LYS A 409 11.82 2.41 2.86
CA LYS A 409 11.43 2.95 4.16
C LYS A 409 11.81 1.93 5.21
N ILE A 410 12.57 2.36 6.22
CA ILE A 410 13.15 1.49 7.22
C ILE A 410 12.73 2.04 8.58
N PRO A 411 11.70 1.44 9.22
CA PRO A 411 11.36 1.75 10.59
C PRO A 411 12.59 1.61 11.48
N ILE A 412 12.91 2.67 12.21
CA ILE A 412 14.07 2.71 13.09
C ILE A 412 13.64 2.17 14.45
N THR A 413 14.35 1.17 14.96
CA THR A 413 14.23 0.69 16.34
C THR A 413 15.34 1.26 17.21
N ARG A 414 15.19 1.15 18.53
CA ARG A 414 16.20 1.63 19.48
C ARG A 414 17.59 1.03 19.24
N ASP A 415 17.66 -0.29 19.02
CA ASP A 415 18.92 -1.00 18.77
C ASP A 415 19.70 -0.46 17.56
N MET A 416 18.97 -0.01 16.52
CA MET A 416 19.57 0.56 15.32
C MET A 416 20.18 1.95 15.56
N VAL A 417 19.64 2.71 16.50
CA VAL A 417 20.19 4.01 16.92
C VAL A 417 21.38 3.81 17.84
N ASP A 418 21.31 2.82 18.74
CA ASP A 418 22.37 2.53 19.70
C ASP A 418 23.61 1.90 19.03
N ASN A 419 23.41 1.13 17.95
CA ASN A 419 24.48 0.51 17.18
C ASN A 419 24.33 0.81 15.67
N PRO A 420 24.56 2.07 15.26
CA PRO A 420 24.22 2.49 13.91
C PRO A 420 25.23 1.95 12.87
N ALA A 421 24.71 1.25 11.86
CA ALA A 421 25.47 0.88 10.67
C ALA A 421 25.51 2.04 9.66
N SER A 422 26.48 2.03 8.75
CA SER A 422 26.46 2.88 7.55
C SER A 422 25.38 2.41 6.57
N PHE A 423 24.84 3.36 5.80
CA PHE A 423 23.99 3.07 4.65
C PHE A 423 24.89 2.72 3.46
N ARG A 424 24.88 1.46 3.04
CA ARG A 424 25.60 1.00 1.86
C ARG A 424 24.71 1.13 0.63
N ILE A 425 25.18 1.88 -0.37
CA ILE A 425 24.55 2.00 -1.69
C ILE A 425 25.45 1.28 -2.68
N ALA A 426 25.01 0.10 -3.14
CA ALA A 426 25.75 -0.73 -4.07
C ALA A 426 25.08 -0.73 -5.45
N LEU A 427 25.87 -0.43 -6.49
CA LEU A 427 25.49 -0.61 -7.87
C LEU A 427 25.68 -2.08 -8.26
N MET A 428 24.61 -2.69 -8.72
CA MET A 428 24.57 -4.08 -9.17
C MET A 428 24.40 -4.12 -10.68
N ASN A 429 24.99 -5.11 -11.34
CA ASN A 429 24.63 -5.55 -12.68
C ASN A 429 24.26 -7.04 -12.62
N LYS A 430 23.00 -7.36 -12.88
CA LYS A 430 22.42 -8.68 -12.58
C LYS A 430 22.66 -9.02 -11.09
N THR A 431 23.50 -10.02 -10.82
CA THR A 431 23.85 -10.47 -9.45
C THR A 431 25.20 -9.96 -8.96
N SER A 432 25.98 -9.28 -9.82
CA SER A 432 27.34 -8.84 -9.50
C SER A 432 27.33 -7.40 -8.99
N GLU A 433 27.98 -7.14 -7.86
CA GLU A 433 28.26 -5.78 -7.40
C GLU A 433 29.39 -5.18 -8.24
N THR A 434 29.15 -4.03 -8.87
CA THR A 434 30.12 -3.34 -9.75
C THR A 434 30.69 -2.07 -9.14
N GLY A 435 30.16 -1.64 -8.00
CA GLY A 435 30.58 -0.43 -7.29
C GLY A 435 29.73 -0.20 -6.04
N ALA A 436 30.26 0.53 -5.06
CA ALA A 436 29.49 0.88 -3.88
C ALA A 436 30.07 2.10 -3.15
N VAL A 437 29.22 2.73 -2.35
CA VAL A 437 29.59 3.77 -1.39
C VAL A 437 28.93 3.45 -0.05
N ASP A 438 29.62 3.75 1.05
CA ASP A 438 29.09 3.66 2.41
C ASP A 438 28.91 5.08 2.95
N ILE A 439 27.68 5.43 3.35
CA ILE A 439 27.33 6.73 3.92
C ILE A 439 27.12 6.53 5.42
N PRO A 440 28.00 7.04 6.29
CA PRO A 440 27.88 6.90 7.74
C PRO A 440 26.56 7.45 8.28
N PHE A 441 25.91 6.74 9.20
CA PHE A 441 24.71 7.22 9.89
C PHE A 441 24.93 8.58 10.59
N ALA A 442 26.12 8.78 11.17
CA ALA A 442 26.49 10.03 11.83
C ALA A 442 26.48 11.23 10.88
N ASP A 443 26.83 11.04 9.61
CA ASP A 443 26.83 12.10 8.60
C ASP A 443 25.40 12.52 8.28
N VAL A 444 24.48 11.55 8.17
CA VAL A 444 23.05 11.82 7.96
C VAL A 444 22.43 12.49 9.19
N LEU A 445 22.75 12.00 10.39
CA LEU A 445 22.24 12.54 11.66
C LEU A 445 22.74 13.97 11.92
N GLY A 446 23.99 14.25 11.54
CA GLY A 446 24.61 15.58 11.70
C GLY A 446 24.23 16.58 10.61
N ALA A 447 23.61 16.14 9.51
CA ALA A 447 23.24 17.00 8.40
C ALA A 447 22.01 17.88 8.73
N PRO A 448 21.89 19.07 8.11
CA PRO A 448 20.71 19.91 8.24
C PRO A 448 19.42 19.15 7.88
N GLY A 449 18.43 19.19 8.78
CA GLY A 449 17.16 18.48 8.57
C GLY A 449 17.28 16.94 8.63
N LEU A 450 18.38 16.41 9.18
CA LEU A 450 18.68 14.99 9.31
C LEU A 450 18.67 14.24 7.97
N GLY A 451 19.20 14.86 6.92
CA GLY A 451 19.22 14.23 5.61
C GLY A 451 20.33 14.73 4.70
N VAL A 452 20.76 13.85 3.82
CA VAL A 452 21.75 14.08 2.77
C VAL A 452 21.15 13.72 1.42
N ALA A 453 21.46 14.47 0.37
CA ALA A 453 21.00 14.18 -0.98
C ALA A 453 22.06 14.59 -1.98
N ASP A 454 22.64 13.62 -2.70
CA ASP A 454 23.74 13.88 -3.63
C ASP A 454 23.86 12.79 -4.72
N GLY A 455 24.73 13.04 -5.70
CA GLY A 455 25.29 12.02 -6.58
C GLY A 455 26.56 11.43 -5.95
N TYR A 456 26.49 10.21 -5.47
CA TYR A 456 27.62 9.53 -4.87
C TYR A 456 28.40 8.73 -5.92
N ASP A 457 29.72 8.95 -5.99
CA ASP A 457 30.62 8.13 -6.79
C ASP A 457 30.67 6.71 -6.19
N VAL A 458 30.32 5.71 -7.00
CA VAL A 458 30.35 4.30 -6.62
C VAL A 458 31.52 3.55 -7.28
N GLY A 459 32.39 4.27 -7.99
CA GLY A 459 33.53 3.75 -8.73
C GLY A 459 33.22 3.52 -10.21
N ASN A 460 34.26 3.20 -10.99
CA ASN A 460 34.20 2.89 -12.42
C ASN A 460 33.56 4.00 -13.29
N GLY A 461 33.64 5.26 -12.84
CA GLY A 461 33.06 6.41 -13.53
C GLY A 461 31.54 6.51 -13.40
N ALA A 462 30.92 5.71 -12.53
CA ALA A 462 29.49 5.72 -12.28
C ALA A 462 29.13 6.49 -11.01
N THR A 463 28.02 7.21 -11.06
CA THR A 463 27.46 7.95 -9.92
C THR A 463 26.04 7.48 -9.65
N VAL A 464 25.66 7.31 -8.39
CA VAL A 464 24.27 7.00 -8.00
C VAL A 464 23.68 8.19 -7.26
N ARG A 465 22.57 8.72 -7.76
CA ARG A 465 21.81 9.80 -7.11
C ARG A 465 20.93 9.21 -6.01
N VAL A 466 21.27 9.51 -4.77
CA VAL A 466 20.55 9.02 -3.58
C VAL A 466 20.25 10.17 -2.62
N SER A 467 19.07 10.11 -1.98
CA SER A 467 18.75 10.89 -0.79
C SER A 467 18.50 9.96 0.38
N ILE A 468 19.06 10.27 1.55
CA ILE A 468 18.85 9.55 2.81
C ILE A 468 18.36 10.56 3.83
N SER A 469 17.27 10.25 4.52
CA SER A 469 16.72 11.11 5.57
C SER A 469 16.31 10.29 6.79
N LEU A 470 16.47 10.89 7.97
CA LEU A 470 16.00 10.38 9.24
C LEU A 470 14.90 11.29 9.77
N ARG A 471 13.89 10.68 10.38
CA ARG A 471 12.80 11.37 11.08
C ARG A 471 12.58 10.71 12.43
N GLY A 472 12.64 11.47 13.51
CA GLY A 472 12.21 11.01 14.84
C GLY A 472 10.71 11.15 15.02
N LEU A 473 10.19 10.70 16.17
CA LEU A 473 8.77 10.77 16.50
C LEU A 473 8.47 11.85 17.52
N GLN A 474 7.39 12.61 17.29
CA GLN A 474 6.81 13.52 18.27
C GLN A 474 5.31 13.27 18.37
N VAL A 475 4.79 13.12 19.60
CA VAL A 475 3.34 12.97 19.83
C VAL A 475 2.59 14.13 19.16
N ALA A 476 1.58 13.81 18.36
CA ALA A 476 0.70 14.83 17.79
C ALA A 476 -0.22 15.38 18.89
N GLN A 477 -0.26 16.71 18.99
CA GLN A 477 -1.09 17.45 19.96
C GLN A 477 -2.39 17.94 19.35
#